data_AF-A0AAW5TMJ2-F1
#
_entry.id   AF-A0AAW5TMJ2-F1
#
_cell.length_a   1.000
_cell.length_b   1.000
_cell.length_c   1.000
_cell.angle_alpha   90.00
_cell.angle_beta   90.00
_cell.angle_gamma   90.00
#
_symmetry.space_group_name_H-M   'P 1'
#
loop_
_entity.id
_entity.type
_entity.pdbx_description
1 polymer ?
#
loop_
_entity_poly.entity_id
_entity_poly.type
_entity_poly.pdbx_seq_one_letter_code
_entity_poly.pdbx_strand_id
1 'polypeptide(L)' 'MDFDYDQFQTTDGRTVTFVPKEKLWMVTRGNFTRKLFSLNAYLHYMAR' A
#
# COMPACT_ATOMS: atom_id res chain seq x y z
N MET A 1 5.66 -17.99 10.20
CA MET A 1 4.38 -17.60 9.58
C MET A 1 4.75 -16.74 8.40
N ASP A 2 4.81 -17.33 7.22
CA ASP A 2 4.88 -16.58 5.97
C ASP A 2 3.55 -15.85 5.82
N PHE A 3 3.57 -14.54 6.10
CA PHE A 3 2.43 -13.70 5.79
C PHE A 3 2.59 -13.33 4.32
N ASP A 4 1.78 -13.94 3.47
CA ASP A 4 1.66 -13.57 2.06
C ASP A 4 1.12 -12.13 2.00
N TYR A 5 2.05 -11.18 1.90
CA TYR A 5 1.72 -9.81 1.57
C TYR A 5 1.58 -9.71 0.06
N ASP A 6 0.42 -9.29 -0.43
CA ASP A 6 0.29 -8.95 -1.84
C ASP A 6 1.02 -7.63 -2.07
N GLN A 7 2.19 -7.72 -2.71
CA GLN A 7 3.02 -6.58 -3.07
C GLN A 7 3.02 -6.40 -4.59
N PHE A 8 2.73 -5.19 -5.06
CA PHE A 8 2.84 -4.83 -6.46
C PHE A 8 3.45 -3.45 -6.62
N GLN A 9 4.09 -3.24 -7.77
CA GLN A 9 4.70 -1.95 -8.13
C GLN A 9 3.78 -1.23 -9.13
N THR A 10 3.52 0.04 -8.88
CA THR A 10 2.74 0.90 -9.77
C THR A 10 3.65 1.52 -10.83
N THR A 11 3.06 1.93 -11.95
CA THR A 11 3.78 2.53 -13.10
C THR A 11 4.49 3.83 -12.77
N ASP A 12 4.09 4.53 -11.71
CA ASP A 12 4.71 5.76 -11.23
C ASP A 12 5.79 5.53 -10.16
N GLY A 13 6.20 4.27 -9.96
CA GLY A 13 7.31 3.88 -9.10
C GLY A 13 6.98 3.80 -7.61
N ARG A 14 5.69 3.71 -7.24
CA ARG A 14 5.27 3.39 -5.86
C ARG A 14 5.19 1.87 -5.70
N THR A 15 5.49 1.39 -4.50
CA THR A 15 5.29 0.01 -4.10
C THR A 15 4.07 -0.03 -3.19
N VAL A 16 3.08 -0.83 -3.55
CA VAL A 16 1.87 -1.04 -2.75
C VAL A 16 1.96 -2.41 -2.11
N THR A 17 1.74 -2.47 -0.81
CA THR A 17 1.67 -3.71 -0.05
C THR A 17 0.33 -3.74 0.67
N PHE A 18 -0.49 -4.74 0.35
CA PHE A 18 -1.69 -5.01 1.13
C PHE A 18 -1.31 -5.87 2.35
N VAL A 19 -1.76 -5.44 3.53
CA VAL A 19 -1.54 -6.17 4.79
C VAL A 19 -2.90 -6.65 5.29
N PRO A 20 -3.33 -7.87 4.93
CA PRO A 20 -4.67 -8.38 5.26
C PRO A 20 -4.94 -8.41 6.76
N LYS A 21 -3.93 -8.79 7.56
CA LYS A 21 -4.02 -8.92 9.02
C LYS A 21 -4.37 -7.60 9.71
N GLU A 22 -3.80 -6.51 9.23
CA GLU A 22 -4.02 -5.17 9.79
C GLU A 22 -5.09 -4.38 9.00
N LYS A 23 -5.67 -4.99 7.96
CA LYS A 23 -6.63 -4.36 7.04
C LYS A 23 -6.16 -3.01 6.52
N LEU A 24 -4.87 -2.90 6.20
CA LEU A 24 -4.25 -1.66 5.74
C LEU A 24 -3.51 -1.85 4.42
N TRP A 25 -3.32 -0.73 3.73
CA TRP A 25 -2.47 -0.60 2.56
C TRP A 25 -1.23 0.20 2.95
N MET A 26 -0.05 -0.33 2.67
CA MET A 26 1.20 0.42 2.73
C MET A 26 1.58 0.86 1.33
N VAL A 27 1.90 2.13 1.18
CA VAL A 27 2.42 2.67 -0.07
C VAL A 27 3.78 3.28 0.18
N THR A 28 4.80 2.78 -0.50
CA THR A 28 6.19 3.20 -0.34
C THR A 28 6.70 3.83 -1.64
N ARG A 29 7.40 4.96 -1.54
CA ARG A 29 8.07 5.63 -2.66
C ARG A 29 9.44 6.13 -2.20
N GLY A 30 10.51 5.46 -2.60
CA GLY A 30 11.85 5.71 -2.06
C GLY A 30 11.86 5.49 -0.54
N ASN A 31 12.27 6.51 0.22
CA ASN A 31 12.32 6.46 1.69
C ASN A 31 10.99 6.82 2.38
N PHE A 32 9.97 7.23 1.62
CA PHE A 32 8.68 7.61 2.17
C PHE A 32 7.73 6.42 2.19
N THR A 33 7.23 6.05 3.36
CA THR A 33 6.21 5.00 3.54
C THR A 33 4.96 5.61 4.15
N ARG A 34 3.80 5.36 3.54
CA ARG A 34 2.50 5.79 4.04
C ARG A 34 1.60 4.60 4.30
N LYS A 35 1.01 4.55 5.50
CA LYS A 35 -0.02 3.57 5.86
C LYS A 35 -1.41 4.15 5.63
N LEU A 36 -2.29 3.39 4.99
CA LEU A 36 -3.66 3.76 4.64
C LEU A 36 -4.59 2.70 5.23
N PHE A 37 -5.32 3.06 6.28
CA PHE A 37 -6.14 2.15 7.09
C PHE A 37 -7.53 1.87 6.51
N SER A 38 -7.85 2.42 5.34
CA SER A 38 -9.12 2.17 4.65
C SER A 38 -8.91 2.15 3.14
N LEU A 39 -9.75 1.37 2.45
CA LEU A 39 -9.78 1.36 0.99
C LEU A 39 -10.06 2.77 0.43
N ASN A 40 -10.93 3.54 1.08
CA ASN A 40 -11.22 4.90 0.63
C ASN A 40 -9.98 5.81 0.70
N ALA A 41 -9.19 5.72 1.78
CA ALA A 41 -7.93 6.46 1.89
C ALA A 41 -6.92 6.03 0.83
N TYR A 42 -6.87 4.73 0.48
CA TYR A 42 -6.09 4.21 -0.63
C TYR A 42 -6.52 4.79 -1.98
N LEU A 43 -7.81 4.72 -2.30
CA LEU A 43 -8.35 5.24 -3.57
C LEU A 43 -8.10 6.73 -3.73
N HIS A 44 -8.35 7.54 -2.69
CA HIS A 44 -8.05 8.97 -2.71
C HIS A 44 -6.55 9.27 -2.86
N TYR A 45 -5.68 8.42 -2.33
CA TYR A 45 -4.22 8.57 -2.47
C TYR A 45 -3.74 8.20 -3.88
N MET A 46 -4.36 7.22 -4.52
CA MET A 46 -4.03 6.80 -5.89
C MET A 46 -4.65 7.68 -6.98
N ALA A 47 -5.74 8.38 -6.68
CA ALA A 47 -6.38 9.35 -7.58
C ALA A 47 -5.69 10.73 -7.59
N ARG A 48 -4.59 10.90 -6.85
CA ARG A 48 -3.74 12.10 -6.80
C ARG A 48 -2.33 11.81 -7.30
#